data_AF-A0A5C5X096-F1
#
_entry.id   AF-A0A5C5X096-F1
#
_cell.length_a   1.000
_cell.length_b   1.000
_cell.length_c   1.000
_cell.angle_alpha   90.00
_cell.angle_beta   90.00
_cell.angle_gamma   90.00
#
_symmetry.space_group_name_H-M   'P 1'
#
loop_
_entity.id
_entity.type
_entity.pdbx_description
1 polymer ?
#
loop_
_entity_poly.entity_id
_entity_poly.type
_entity_poly.pdbx_seq_one_letter_code
_entity_poly.pdbx_strand_id
1 'polypeptide(L)'
;MRTTFSLAIASCLGLAIIVTGCRSGSCLPPAGTLNQQKSNAIIHDPFPLDDIGPDDHSTRPPNYQKPLPEPVRNRIGADAMPWLGR
;
A
#
# COMPACT_ATOMS: atom_id res chain seq x y z
N MET A 1 4.89 49.04 0.00
CA MET A 1 4.77 48.10 1.15
C MET A 1 3.92 46.86 0.85
N ARG A 2 2.75 46.96 0.20
CA ARG A 2 1.95 45.76 -0.17
C ARG A 2 2.64 44.83 -1.19
N THR A 3 3.31 45.38 -2.20
CA THR A 3 3.95 44.60 -3.28
C THR A 3 5.17 43.80 -2.83
N THR A 4 5.96 44.35 -1.90
CA THR A 4 7.12 43.67 -1.31
C THR A 4 6.70 42.50 -0.41
N PHE A 5 5.57 42.64 0.28
CA PHE A 5 5.00 41.57 1.11
C PHE A 5 4.52 40.39 0.25
N SER A 6 3.85 40.67 -0.87
CA SER A 6 3.38 39.64 -1.80
C SER A 6 4.53 38.86 -2.46
N LEU A 7 5.63 39.55 -2.82
CA LEU A 7 6.82 38.93 -3.39
C LEU A 7 7.54 38.02 -2.39
N ALA A 8 7.63 38.43 -1.12
CA ALA A 8 8.21 37.60 -0.06
C ALA A 8 7.41 36.32 0.17
N ILE A 9 6.08 36.42 0.19
CA ILE A 9 5.19 35.26 0.34
C ILE A 9 5.34 34.30 -0.84
N ALA A 10 5.32 34.80 -2.08
CA ALA A 10 5.48 33.99 -3.27
C ALA A 10 6.83 33.26 -3.31
N SER A 11 7.91 33.93 -2.90
CA SER A 11 9.24 33.35 -2.78
C SER A 11 9.30 32.21 -1.75
N CYS A 12 8.74 32.43 -0.55
CA CYS A 12 8.70 31.42 0.50
C CYS A 12 7.88 30.18 0.10
N LEU A 13 6.72 30.37 -0.54
CA LEU A 13 5.89 29.27 -1.04
C LEU A 13 6.59 28.49 -2.16
N GLY A 14 7.25 29.18 -3.09
CA GLY A 14 8.03 28.53 -4.15
C GLY A 14 9.18 27.69 -3.58
N LEU A 15 9.92 28.22 -2.61
CA LEU A 15 10.99 27.50 -1.92
C LEU A 15 10.47 26.29 -1.12
N ALA A 16 9.33 26.42 -0.44
CA ALA A 16 8.73 25.32 0.29
C ALA A 16 8.42 24.13 -0.63
N ILE A 17 7.81 24.38 -1.79
CA ILE A 17 7.46 23.34 -2.77
C ILE A 17 8.71 22.61 -3.31
N ILE A 18 9.82 23.35 -3.52
CA ILE A 18 11.08 22.78 -4.01
C ILE A 18 11.75 21.90 -2.95
N VAL A 19 11.74 22.32 -1.68
CA VAL A 19 12.40 21.59 -0.57
C VAL A 19 11.58 20.37 -0.13
N THR A 20 10.25 20.45 -0.19
CA THR A 20 9.35 19.32 0.08
C THR A 20 9.10 18.46 -1.16
N GLY A 21 10.04 18.41 -2.12
CA GLY A 21 9.86 17.71 -3.39
C GLY A 21 9.25 16.31 -3.24
N CYS A 22 8.60 15.80 -4.30
CA CYS A 22 7.71 14.61 -4.32
C CYS A 22 8.26 13.27 -3.75
N ARG A 23 9.49 13.23 -3.25
CA ARG A 23 10.12 12.05 -2.63
C ARG A 23 10.88 12.33 -1.33
N SER A 24 10.90 13.55 -0.80
CA SER A 24 11.60 13.82 0.47
C SER A 24 10.72 13.40 1.65
N GLY A 25 10.97 12.20 2.16
CA GLY A 25 10.52 11.78 3.49
C GLY A 25 9.01 11.82 3.66
N SER A 26 8.30 10.88 3.04
CA SER A 26 6.93 10.59 3.45
C SER A 26 6.90 10.44 4.98
N CYS A 27 6.00 11.15 5.66
CA CYS A 27 5.74 10.92 7.09
C CYS A 27 5.27 9.48 7.36
N LEU A 28 4.89 8.76 6.30
CA LEU A 28 4.54 7.36 6.35
C LEU A 28 5.79 6.49 6.08
N PRO A 29 5.92 5.36 6.78
CA PRO A 29 6.97 4.39 6.48
C PRO A 29 6.93 3.98 5.00
N PRO A 30 8.08 3.62 4.41
CA PRO A 30 8.13 3.14 3.04
C PRO A 30 7.21 1.92 2.89
N ALA A 31 6.61 1.76 1.71
CA ALA A 31 5.62 0.70 1.42
C ALA A 31 6.14 -0.75 1.54
N GLY A 32 7.39 -0.96 1.96
CA GLY A 32 8.02 -2.27 2.05
C GLY A 32 8.45 -2.83 0.69
N THR A 33 9.00 -4.05 0.72
CA THR A 33 9.40 -4.78 -0.48
C THR A 33 8.17 -5.19 -1.31
N LEU A 34 8.36 -5.44 -2.62
CA LEU A 34 7.28 -5.92 -3.48
C LEU A 34 6.60 -7.19 -2.94
N ASN A 35 7.36 -8.09 -2.32
CA ASN A 35 6.82 -9.32 -1.75
C ASN A 35 5.93 -9.04 -0.53
N GLN A 36 6.33 -8.11 0.34
CA GLN A 36 5.51 -7.66 1.47
C GLN A 36 4.20 -7.01 1.02
N GLN A 37 4.26 -6.20 -0.04
CA GLN A 37 3.06 -5.58 -0.61
C GLN A 37 2.11 -6.63 -1.19
N LYS A 38 2.64 -7.61 -1.92
CA LYS A 38 1.85 -8.72 -2.47
C LYS A 38 1.21 -9.55 -1.36
N SER A 39 1.96 -9.91 -0.33
CA SER A 39 1.42 -10.71 0.77
C SER A 39 0.34 -9.96 1.54
N ASN A 40 0.52 -8.66 1.79
CA ASN A 40 -0.52 -7.84 2.41
C ASN A 40 -1.78 -7.74 1.54
N ALA A 41 -1.62 -7.63 0.21
CA ALA A 41 -2.76 -7.62 -0.71
C ALA A 41 -3.56 -8.92 -0.66
N ILE A 42 -2.89 -10.05 -0.43
CA ILE A 42 -3.53 -11.37 -0.30
C ILE A 42 -4.26 -11.50 1.03
N ILE A 43 -3.63 -11.08 2.14
CA ILE A 43 -4.22 -11.19 3.49
C ILE A 43 -5.48 -10.31 3.62
N HIS A 44 -5.45 -9.12 3.00
CA HIS A 44 -6.55 -8.15 3.05
C HIS A 44 -7.48 -8.23 1.84
N ASP A 45 -7.47 -9.36 1.12
CA ASP A 45 -8.39 -9.57 0.02
C ASP A 45 -9.84 -9.68 0.56
N PRO A 46 -10.79 -8.87 0.07
CA PRO A 46 -12.19 -8.95 0.50
C PRO A 46 -12.90 -10.22 0.02
N PHE A 47 -12.37 -10.94 -0.97
CA PHE A 47 -13.03 -12.12 -1.51
C PHE A 47 -12.78 -13.37 -0.64
N PRO A 48 -13.84 -14.14 -0.32
CA PRO A 48 -13.70 -15.34 0.47
C PRO A 48 -12.83 -16.37 -0.25
N LEU A 49 -12.16 -17.20 0.54
CA LEU A 49 -11.46 -18.37 0.04
C LEU A 49 -12.46 -19.52 -0.18
N ASP A 50 -12.14 -20.41 -1.13
CA ASP A 50 -12.97 -21.55 -1.52
C ASP A 50 -13.33 -22.49 -0.34
N ASP A 51 -12.54 -22.48 0.73
CA ASP A 51 -12.71 -23.27 1.96
C ASP A 51 -13.48 -22.55 3.08
N ILE A 52 -13.75 -21.25 2.94
CA ILE A 52 -14.41 -20.42 3.97
C ILE A 52 -15.83 -20.02 3.54
N GLY A 53 -16.05 -19.74 2.26
CA GLY A 53 -17.32 -19.21 1.77
C GLY A 53 -17.71 -19.73 0.38
N PRO A 54 -18.93 -19.40 -0.09
CA PRO A 54 -19.37 -19.71 -1.44
C PRO A 54 -18.49 -19.02 -2.48
N ASP A 55 -18.22 -19.70 -3.60
CA ASP A 55 -17.49 -19.10 -4.72
C ASP A 55 -18.36 -18.02 -5.38
N ASP A 56 -17.94 -16.77 -5.22
CA ASP A 56 -18.67 -15.60 -5.68
C ASP A 56 -18.16 -15.18 -7.08
N HIS A 57 -18.24 -16.12 -8.03
CA HIS A 57 -17.68 -16.09 -9.39
C HIS A 57 -17.85 -14.77 -10.18
N SER A 58 -18.75 -13.88 -9.75
CA SER A 58 -19.06 -12.59 -10.39
C SER A 58 -18.32 -11.39 -9.80
N THR A 59 -17.85 -11.47 -8.56
CA THR A 59 -17.46 -10.29 -7.78
C THR A 59 -15.97 -10.01 -7.90
N ARG A 60 -15.18 -11.07 -8.11
CA ARG A 60 -13.74 -11.00 -8.34
C ARG A 60 -13.44 -10.74 -9.82
N PRO A 61 -12.41 -9.94 -10.17
CA PRO A 61 -12.06 -9.73 -11.58
C PRO A 61 -11.52 -11.03 -12.21
N PRO A 62 -11.88 -11.39 -13.48
CA PRO A 62 -11.64 -12.70 -14.12
C PRO A 62 -10.26 -13.34 -13.95
N ASN A 63 -9.21 -12.52 -13.90
CA ASN A 63 -7.82 -12.99 -13.79
C ASN A 63 -7.39 -13.28 -12.33
N TYR A 64 -8.24 -12.95 -11.36
CA TYR A 64 -7.99 -13.05 -9.93
C TYR A 64 -8.91 -14.07 -9.26
N GLN A 65 -9.81 -14.73 -10.00
CA GLN A 65 -10.71 -15.78 -9.48
C GLN A 65 -9.96 -16.82 -8.66
N LYS A 66 -8.77 -17.23 -9.11
CA LYS A 66 -8.05 -18.34 -8.48
C LYS A 66 -7.26 -17.88 -7.25
N PRO A 67 -7.61 -18.36 -6.04
CA PRO A 67 -6.79 -18.12 -4.86
C PRO A 67 -5.43 -18.84 -4.96
N LEU A 68 -4.53 -18.51 -4.03
CA LEU A 68 -3.24 -19.17 -3.94
C LEU A 68 -3.39 -20.63 -3.50
N PRO A 69 -2.50 -21.53 -3.96
CA PRO A 69 -2.47 -22.90 -3.49
C PRO A 69 -2.34 -22.98 -1.96
N GLU A 70 -3.06 -23.91 -1.33
CA GLU A 70 -3.06 -24.14 0.12
C GLU A 70 -1.66 -24.13 0.77
N PRO A 71 -0.63 -24.79 0.21
CA PRO A 71 0.68 -24.84 0.85
C PRO A 71 1.36 -23.47 0.95
N VAL A 72 1.09 -22.57 -0.02
CA VAL A 72 1.63 -21.21 -0.02
C VAL A 72 0.87 -20.36 0.97
N ARG A 73 -0.47 -20.47 0.98
CA ARG A 73 -1.35 -19.74 1.87
C ARG A 73 -1.01 -19.96 3.35
N ASN A 74 -0.74 -21.19 3.77
CA ASN A 74 -0.34 -21.51 5.15
C ASN A 74 0.97 -20.84 5.60
N ARG A 75 1.84 -20.44 4.66
CA ARG A 75 3.09 -19.75 4.96
C ARG A 75 3.02 -18.23 4.85
N ILE A 76 1.99 -17.68 4.21
CA ILE A 76 1.90 -16.24 3.92
C ILE A 76 1.98 -15.38 5.19
N GLY A 77 1.27 -15.73 6.25
CA GLY A 77 1.33 -14.96 7.51
C GLY A 77 2.74 -14.91 8.08
N ALA A 78 3.42 -16.06 8.14
CA ALA A 78 4.79 -16.17 8.65
C ALA A 78 5.81 -15.45 7.76
N ASP A 79 5.67 -15.55 6.44
CA ASP A 79 6.58 -14.93 5.47
C ASP A 79 6.37 -13.41 5.37
N ALA A 80 5.12 -12.94 5.52
CA ALA A 80 4.72 -11.54 5.38
C ALA A 80 4.94 -10.72 6.65
N MET A 81 4.68 -11.36 7.79
CA MET A 81 4.65 -10.73 9.11
C MET A 81 5.53 -11.50 10.10
N PRO A 82 6.84 -11.70 9.81
CA PRO A 82 7.73 -12.50 10.67
C PRO A 82 7.84 -11.95 12.11
N TRP A 83 7.48 -10.68 12.32
CA TRP A 83 7.44 -10.03 13.64
C TRP A 83 6.16 -10.28 14.43
N LEU A 84 5.09 -10.79 13.82
CA LEU A 84 3.83 -11.07 14.52
C LEU A 84 3.90 -12.33 15.39
N GLY A 85 5.01 -13.09 15.28
CA GLY A 85 5.29 -14.25 16.11
C GLY A 85 4.40 -15.45 15.78
N ARG A 86 4.99 -16.64 15.85
CA ARG A 86 4.24 -17.90 15.97
C ARG A 86 3.83 -18.09 17.43
#